data_AF-A0A3Q3BPZ6-F1
#
_entry.id   AF-A0A3Q3BPZ6-F1
#
_cell.length_a   1.000
_cell.length_b   1.000
_cell.length_c   1.000
_cell.angle_alpha   90.00
_cell.angle_beta   90.00
_cell.angle_gamma   90.00
#
_symmetry.space_group_name_H-M   'P 1'
#
loop_
_entity.id
_entity.type
_entity.pdbx_description
1 polymer ?
#
loop_
_entity_poly.entity_id
_entity_poly.type
_entity_poly.pdbx_seq_one_letter_code
_entity_poly.pdbx_strand_id
1 'polypeptide(L)'
;MLSLIRFLTMKWVWAVFKARPYISNILGYTALFASADLVQQSVLGVDWHQTARVATVGFCFHANFNYHWLRGLEKMLPGGGVKAVTGKVVVDQLIAAPLTISAFYIGLSLLEHKDDPLEDWRQKFWTSYKVRIKSLSVFIKLHDGDMFPDLL
;
A
#
# COMPACT_ATOMS: atom_id res chain seq x y z
N MET A 1 -21.18 20.33 -27.01
CA MET A 1 -21.33 18.89 -27.33
C MET A 1 -20.28 18.03 -26.61
N LEU A 2 -18.98 18.28 -26.78
CA LEU A 2 -17.88 17.56 -26.08
C LEU A 2 -17.99 17.55 -24.54
N SER A 3 -18.36 18.68 -23.92
CA SER A 3 -18.49 18.79 -22.45
C SER A 3 -19.62 17.93 -21.87
N LEU A 4 -20.70 17.74 -22.64
CA LEU A 4 -21.85 16.92 -22.24
C LEU A 4 -21.52 15.43 -22.35
N ILE A 5 -20.81 15.04 -23.42
CA ILE A 5 -20.30 13.67 -23.58
C ILE A 5 -19.33 13.35 -22.43
N ARG A 6 -18.40 14.25 -22.09
CA ARG A 6 -17.48 14.08 -20.95
C ARG A 6 -18.20 13.98 -19.61
N PHE A 7 -19.29 14.71 -19.41
CA PHE A 7 -20.09 14.65 -18.20
C PHE A 7 -20.85 13.32 -18.07
N LEU A 8 -21.44 12.85 -19.16
CA LEU A 8 -22.17 11.58 -19.20
C LEU A 8 -21.24 10.38 -19.02
N THR A 9 -20.06 10.41 -19.63
CA THR A 9 -19.05 9.36 -19.43
C THR A 9 -18.56 9.33 -17.98
N MET A 10 -18.30 10.48 -17.35
CA MET A 10 -17.92 10.55 -15.93
C MET A 10 -19.01 9.97 -15.01
N LYS A 11 -20.28 10.28 -15.26
CA LYS A 11 -21.40 9.73 -14.48
C LYS A 11 -21.52 8.21 -14.63
N TRP A 12 -21.36 7.70 -15.85
CA TRP A 12 -21.41 6.26 -16.10
C TRP A 12 -20.23 5.52 -15.47
N VAL A 13 -19.01 6.05 -15.60
CA VAL A 13 -17.82 5.52 -14.93
C VAL A 13 -18.02 5.49 -13.41
N TRP A 14 -18.55 6.57 -12.82
CA TRP A 14 -18.88 6.62 -11.40
C TRP A 14 -19.94 5.60 -10.98
N ALA A 15 -20.96 5.37 -11.81
CA ALA A 15 -22.00 4.39 -11.56
C ALA A 15 -21.44 2.96 -11.58
N VAL A 16 -20.61 2.63 -12.57
CA VAL A 16 -19.92 1.33 -12.66
C VAL A 16 -18.97 1.12 -11.48
N PHE A 17 -18.25 2.17 -11.07
CA PHE A 17 -17.33 2.13 -9.93
C PHE A 17 -18.06 1.86 -8.61
N LYS A 18 -19.24 2.47 -8.41
CA LYS A 18 -20.09 2.21 -7.24
C LYS A 18 -20.76 0.83 -7.28
N ALA A 19 -21.10 0.32 -8.46
CA ALA A 19 -21.78 -0.97 -8.60
C ALA A 19 -20.89 -2.16 -8.21
N ARG A 20 -19.55 -2.03 -8.32
CA ARG A 20 -18.60 -3.14 -8.05
C ARG A 20 -17.48 -2.68 -7.10
N PRO A 21 -17.79 -2.36 -5.82
CA PRO A 21 -16.82 -1.74 -4.90
C PRO A 21 -15.56 -2.59 -4.68
N TYR A 22 -15.67 -3.92 -4.74
CA TYR A 22 -14.51 -4.82 -4.64
C TYR A 22 -13.55 -4.70 -5.84
N ILE A 23 -14.08 -4.79 -7.07
CA ILE A 23 -13.27 -4.71 -8.30
C ILE A 23 -12.62 -3.33 -8.42
N SER A 24 -13.39 -2.28 -8.11
CA SER A 24 -12.90 -0.90 -8.08
C SER A 24 -11.77 -0.69 -7.08
N ASN A 25 -11.86 -1.29 -5.89
CA ASN A 25 -10.76 -1.24 -4.91
C ASN A 25 -9.53 -1.98 -5.43
N ILE A 26 -9.71 -3.19 -5.99
CA ILE A 26 -8.58 -3.97 -6.50
C ILE A 26 -7.84 -3.24 -7.62
N LEU A 27 -8.58 -2.73 -8.60
CA LEU A 27 -8.00 -2.00 -9.72
C LEU A 27 -7.33 -0.71 -9.23
N GLY A 28 -7.95 0.00 -8.28
CA GLY A 28 -7.37 1.19 -7.67
C GLY A 28 -6.04 0.91 -6.97
N TYR A 29 -5.99 -0.10 -6.10
CA TYR A 29 -4.75 -0.49 -5.41
C TYR A 29 -3.66 -0.95 -6.38
N THR A 30 -4.04 -1.73 -7.40
CA THR A 30 -3.09 -2.20 -8.41
C THR A 30 -2.49 -1.03 -9.19
N ALA A 31 -3.32 -0.08 -9.62
CA ALA A 31 -2.88 1.10 -10.33
C ALA A 31 -1.97 1.99 -9.48
N LEU A 32 -2.27 2.15 -8.18
CA LEU A 32 -1.42 2.87 -7.24
C LEU A 32 -0.05 2.20 -7.06
N PHE A 33 -0.03 0.87 -7.01
CA PHE A 33 1.21 0.12 -6.85
C PHE A 33 2.10 0.21 -8.10
N ALA A 34 1.49 0.05 -9.28
CA ALA A 34 2.19 0.18 -10.55
C ALA A 34 2.68 1.62 -10.80
N SER A 35 1.89 2.63 -10.45
CA SER A 35 2.30 4.03 -10.62
C SER A 35 3.42 4.42 -9.65
N ALA A 36 3.40 3.94 -8.40
CA ALA A 36 4.49 4.14 -7.45
C ALA A 36 5.81 3.56 -7.97
N ASP A 37 5.78 2.36 -8.55
CA ASP A 37 6.94 1.73 -9.17
C ASP A 37 7.43 2.51 -10.40
N LEU A 38 6.54 2.97 -11.28
CA LEU A 38 6.93 3.83 -12.41
C LEU A 38 7.57 5.15 -11.95
N VAL A 39 7.06 5.77 -10.89
CA VAL A 39 7.67 6.97 -10.30
C VAL A 39 9.06 6.64 -9.76
N GLN A 40 9.21 5.52 -9.07
CA GLN A 40 10.51 5.07 -8.55
C GLN A 40 11.52 4.82 -9.68
N GLN A 41 11.08 4.22 -10.78
CA GLN A 41 11.91 3.92 -11.94
C GLN A 41 12.16 5.13 -12.84
N SER A 42 11.32 6.18 -12.80
CA SER A 42 11.48 7.37 -13.64
C SER A 42 12.83 8.09 -13.44
N VAL A 43 13.46 7.90 -12.28
CA VAL A 43 14.78 8.46 -11.94
C VAL A 43 15.94 7.56 -12.39
N LEU A 44 15.68 6.28 -12.68
CA LEU A 44 16.70 5.25 -12.96
C LEU A 44 16.61 4.66 -14.38
N GLY A 45 15.50 4.90 -15.08
CA GLY A 45 15.14 4.25 -16.34
C GLY A 45 13.98 3.27 -16.15
N VAL A 46 13.01 3.30 -17.07
CA VAL A 46 11.78 2.50 -16.96
C VAL A 46 12.01 1.08 -17.49
N ASP A 47 11.86 0.08 -16.62
CA ASP A 47 11.76 -1.35 -16.91
C ASP A 47 10.30 -1.82 -16.77
N TRP A 48 9.65 -1.97 -17.92
CA TRP A 48 8.28 -2.44 -18.02
C TRP A 48 8.08 -3.87 -17.49
N HIS A 49 9.10 -4.73 -17.55
CA HIS A 49 9.00 -6.10 -17.04
C HIS A 49 9.03 -6.11 -15.52
N GLN A 50 9.81 -5.22 -14.90
CA GLN A 50 9.75 -4.98 -13.46
C GLN A 50 8.37 -4.45 -13.04
N THR A 51 7.84 -3.44 -13.74
CA THR A 51 6.52 -2.89 -13.43
C THR A 51 5.41 -3.92 -13.60
N ALA A 52 5.48 -4.79 -14.61
CA ALA A 52 4.51 -5.89 -14.78
C ALA A 52 4.53 -6.85 -13.58
N ARG A 53 5.71 -7.26 -13.12
CA ARG A 53 5.85 -8.16 -11.95
C ARG A 53 5.34 -7.50 -10.67
N VAL A 54 5.69 -6.23 -10.45
CA VAL A 54 5.18 -5.45 -9.32
C VAL A 54 3.67 -5.31 -9.37
N ALA A 55 3.10 -5.05 -10.55
CA ALA A 55 1.65 -5.00 -10.75
C ALA A 55 0.99 -6.35 -10.48
N THR A 56 1.59 -7.48 -10.88
CA THR A 56 1.08 -8.83 -10.58
C THR A 56 1.05 -9.09 -9.07
N VAL A 57 2.14 -8.79 -8.34
CA VAL A 57 2.17 -8.95 -6.88
C VAL A 57 1.17 -7.99 -6.19
N GLY A 58 1.05 -6.77 -6.72
CA GLY A 58 0.08 -5.78 -6.29
C GLY A 58 -1.36 -6.28 -6.44
N PHE A 59 -1.69 -6.81 -7.61
CA PHE A 59 -3.03 -7.31 -7.94
C PHE A 59 -3.39 -8.60 -7.20
N CYS A 60 -2.50 -9.60 -7.24
CA CYS A 60 -2.80 -10.92 -6.70
C CYS A 60 -2.82 -10.95 -5.16
N PHE A 61 -1.90 -10.22 -4.51
CA PHE A 61 -1.80 -10.23 -3.06
C PHE A 61 -2.26 -8.90 -2.44
N HIS A 62 -1.59 -7.79 -2.75
CA HIS A 62 -1.73 -6.55 -1.98
C HIS A 62 -3.15 -5.99 -2.06
N ALA A 63 -3.78 -6.03 -3.22
CA ALA A 63 -5.12 -5.52 -3.43
C ALA A 63 -6.17 -6.31 -2.62
N ASN A 64 -6.10 -7.65 -2.65
CA ASN A 64 -7.00 -8.52 -1.89
C ASN A 64 -6.74 -8.37 -0.38
N PHE A 65 -5.47 -8.39 0.02
CA PHE A 65 -5.05 -8.24 1.41
C PHE A 65 -5.51 -6.90 1.99
N ASN A 66 -5.24 -5.77 1.32
CA ASN A 66 -5.62 -4.44 1.80
C ASN A 66 -7.14 -4.30 1.94
N TYR A 67 -7.92 -4.80 0.98
CA TYR A 67 -9.38 -4.74 1.05
C TYR A 67 -9.91 -5.43 2.31
N HIS A 68 -9.46 -6.65 2.59
CA HIS A 68 -9.90 -7.40 3.76
C HIS A 68 -9.30 -6.86 5.06
N TRP A 69 -8.04 -6.45 5.04
CA TRP A 69 -7.32 -5.93 6.19
C TRP A 69 -7.92 -4.63 6.70
N LEU A 70 -8.15 -3.64 5.84
CA LEU A 70 -8.74 -2.35 6.24
C LEU A 70 -10.15 -2.54 6.82
N ARG A 71 -10.94 -3.46 6.25
CA ARG A 71 -12.26 -3.80 6.79
C ARG A 71 -12.19 -4.51 8.14
N GLY A 72 -11.19 -5.37 8.35
CA GLY A 72 -10.91 -5.98 9.64
C GLY A 72 -10.44 -4.95 10.67
N LEU A 73 -9.56 -4.05 10.26
CA LEU A 73 -8.98 -2.99 11.09
C LEU A 73 -10.06 -2.01 11.56
N GLU A 74 -11.00 -1.64 10.68
CA GLU A 74 -12.17 -0.81 11.05
C GLU A 74 -13.09 -1.52 12.05
N LYS A 75 -13.21 -2.86 11.98
CA LYS A 75 -13.99 -3.63 12.96
C LYS A 75 -13.28 -3.73 14.32
N MET A 76 -11.96 -3.85 14.33
CA MET A 76 -11.16 -3.94 15.56
C MET A 76 -11.07 -2.59 16.29
N LEU A 77 -10.93 -1.50 15.53
CA LEU A 77 -10.77 -0.14 16.04
C LEU A 77 -11.78 0.78 15.35
N PRO A 78 -13.06 0.75 15.73
CA PRO A 78 -14.08 1.51 15.04
C PRO A 78 -13.92 3.02 15.24
N GLY A 79 -14.17 3.78 14.18
CA GLY A 79 -14.25 5.24 14.23
C GLY A 79 -12.99 5.98 13.76
N GLY A 80 -13.14 7.30 13.62
CA GLY A 80 -12.11 8.20 13.08
C GLY A 80 -11.46 9.10 14.13
N GLY A 81 -11.69 8.86 15.42
CA GLY A 81 -11.08 9.64 16.49
C GLY A 81 -9.57 9.43 16.55
N VAL A 82 -8.84 10.43 17.03
CA VAL A 82 -7.37 10.45 17.11
C VAL A 82 -6.81 9.16 17.73
N LYS A 83 -7.35 8.71 18.88
CA LYS A 83 -6.92 7.45 19.52
C LYS A 83 -7.17 6.21 18.65
N ALA A 84 -8.31 6.14 17.97
CA ALA A 84 -8.64 5.01 17.09
C ALA A 84 -7.71 4.98 15.89
N VAL A 85 -7.45 6.13 15.26
CA VAL A 85 -6.52 6.26 14.13
C VAL A 85 -5.10 5.90 14.53
N THR A 86 -4.61 6.36 15.68
CA THR A 86 -3.29 5.99 16.19
C THR A 86 -3.17 4.49 16.43
N GLY A 87 -4.19 3.87 17.03
CA GLY A 87 -4.25 2.41 17.19
C GLY A 87 -4.21 1.69 15.84
N LYS A 88 -4.95 2.17 14.83
CA LYS A 88 -4.95 1.61 13.47
C LYS A 88 -3.56 1.64 12.87
N VAL A 89 -2.87 2.77 12.96
CA VAL A 89 -1.51 2.94 12.44
C VAL A 89 -0.52 2.00 13.14
N VAL A 90 -0.60 1.85 14.47
CA VAL A 90 0.25 0.93 15.22
C VAL A 90 0.02 -0.52 14.77
N VAL A 91 -1.24 -0.97 14.72
CA VAL A 91 -1.59 -2.34 14.31
C VAL A 91 -1.18 -2.61 12.86
N ASP A 92 -1.39 -1.65 11.96
CA ASP A 92 -1.01 -1.75 10.56
C ASP A 92 0.51 -1.90 10.39
N GLN A 93 1.30 -1.06 11.06
CA GLN A 93 2.76 -1.11 10.98
C GLN A 93 3.36 -2.34 11.66
N LEU A 94 2.71 -2.90 12.69
CA LEU A 94 3.22 -4.08 13.39
C LEU A 94 2.83 -5.39 12.72
N ILE A 95 1.65 -5.46 12.06
CA ILE A 95 1.12 -6.71 11.51
C ILE A 95 1.08 -6.68 9.99
N ALA A 96 0.38 -5.72 9.39
CA ALA A 96 0.25 -5.67 7.94
C ALA A 96 1.57 -5.37 7.24
N ALA A 97 2.37 -4.44 7.77
CA ALA A 97 3.64 -4.08 7.15
C ALA A 97 4.62 -5.27 6.97
N PRO A 98 4.95 -6.09 7.99
CA PRO A 98 5.86 -7.22 7.78
C PRO A 98 5.28 -8.30 6.85
N LEU A 99 3.96 -8.54 6.88
CA LEU A 99 3.30 -9.45 5.94
C LEU A 99 3.42 -8.95 4.49
N THR A 100 3.15 -7.67 4.29
CA THR A 100 3.19 -6.99 2.99
C THR A 100 4.61 -6.95 2.42
N ILE A 101 5.61 -6.60 3.23
CA ILE A 101 7.03 -6.65 2.85
C ILE A 101 7.43 -8.07 2.44
N SER A 102 7.00 -9.07 3.20
CA SER A 102 7.35 -10.47 2.93
C SER A 102 6.75 -10.95 1.62
N ALA A 103 5.44 -10.75 1.43
CA ALA A 103 4.76 -11.09 0.19
C ALA A 103 5.34 -10.35 -1.02
N PHE A 104 5.77 -9.10 -0.84
CA PHE A 104 6.40 -8.33 -1.91
C PHE A 104 7.73 -8.95 -2.37
N TYR A 105 8.70 -9.15 -1.46
CA TYR A 105 10.01 -9.66 -1.85
C TYR A 105 9.99 -11.11 -2.33
N ILE A 106 9.21 -11.97 -1.66
CA ILE A 106 9.07 -13.37 -2.04
C ILE A 106 8.32 -13.46 -3.38
N GLY A 107 7.19 -12.75 -3.51
CA GLY A 107 6.39 -12.73 -4.72
C GLY A 107 7.16 -12.20 -5.92
N LEU A 108 7.93 -11.12 -5.74
CA LEU A 108 8.79 -10.59 -6.79
C LEU A 108 9.82 -11.65 -7.19
N SER A 109 10.55 -12.22 -6.23
CA SER A 109 11.63 -13.19 -6.48
C SER A 109 11.14 -14.46 -7.19
N LEU A 110 9.92 -14.91 -6.89
CA LEU A 110 9.25 -15.99 -7.62
C LEU A 110 8.97 -15.60 -9.08
N LEU A 111 8.49 -14.39 -9.34
CA LEU A 111 8.24 -13.91 -10.71
C LEU A 111 9.54 -13.62 -11.49
N GLU A 112 10.65 -13.33 -10.80
CA GLU A 112 11.98 -13.24 -11.43
C GLU A 112 12.61 -14.63 -11.69
N HIS A 113 11.96 -15.72 -11.26
CA HIS A 113 12.47 -17.10 -11.40
C HIS A 113 13.85 -17.30 -10.74
N LYS A 114 14.06 -16.70 -9.55
CA LYS A 114 15.28 -16.92 -8.76
C LYS A 114 15.35 -18.33 -8.19
N ASP A 115 16.56 -18.88 -8.13
CA ASP A 115 16.82 -20.21 -7.55
C ASP A 115 16.47 -20.27 -6.05
N ASP A 116 16.74 -19.20 -5.30
CA ASP A 116 16.31 -19.04 -3.91
C ASP A 116 15.38 -17.81 -3.75
N PRO A 117 14.04 -18.02 -3.73
CA PRO A 117 13.07 -16.94 -3.57
C PRO A 117 13.12 -16.19 -2.23
N LEU A 118 13.80 -16.75 -1.22
CA LEU A 118 13.88 -16.17 0.12
C LEU A 118 15.16 -15.34 0.33
N GLU A 119 16.12 -15.38 -0.60
CA GLU A 119 17.38 -14.66 -0.46
C GLU A 119 17.17 -13.15 -0.33
N ASP A 120 16.47 -12.55 -1.29
CA ASP A 120 16.11 -11.13 -1.29
C ASP A 120 15.33 -10.74 -0.03
N TRP A 121 14.42 -11.62 0.41
CA TRP A 121 13.65 -11.40 1.62
C TRP A 121 14.56 -11.34 2.85
N ARG A 122 15.45 -12.31 3.06
CA ARG A 122 16.38 -12.33 4.20
C ARG A 122 17.29 -11.11 4.23
N GLN A 123 17.74 -10.66 3.07
CA GLN A 123 18.64 -9.50 2.95
C GLN A 123 17.90 -8.17 3.16
N LYS A 124 16.69 -8.01 2.63
CA LYS A 124 16.01 -6.71 2.55
C LYS A 124 14.93 -6.51 3.61
N PHE A 125 14.36 -7.58 4.17
CA PHE A 125 13.24 -7.49 5.11
C PHE A 125 13.54 -6.57 6.29
N TRP A 126 14.66 -6.80 6.99
CA TRP A 126 15.00 -6.03 8.18
C TRP A 126 15.27 -4.56 7.89
N THR A 127 15.92 -4.28 6.77
CA THR A 127 16.17 -2.90 6.32
C THR A 127 14.85 -2.17 6.08
N SER A 128 13.95 -2.78 5.32
CA SER A 128 12.63 -2.20 5.01
C SER A 128 11.73 -2.09 6.25
N TYR A 129 11.77 -3.09 7.14
CA TYR A 129 10.97 -3.08 8.37
C TYR A 129 11.45 -2.02 9.36
N LYS A 130 12.77 -1.88 9.55
CA LYS A 130 13.34 -0.84 10.44
C LYS A 130 12.95 0.57 10.01
N VAL A 131 12.93 0.86 8.71
CA VAL A 131 12.50 2.17 8.18
C VAL A 131 11.05 2.45 8.59
N ARG A 132 10.17 1.45 8.49
CA ARG A 132 8.76 1.58 8.89
C ARG A 132 8.60 1.76 10.40
N ILE A 133 9.31 1.00 11.22
CA ILE A 133 9.28 1.16 12.67
C ILE A 133 9.83 2.52 13.10
N LYS A 134 10.87 3.03 12.45
CA LYS A 134 11.36 4.38 12.68
C LYS A 134 10.30 5.44 12.35
N SER A 135 9.62 5.28 11.22
CA SER A 135 8.51 6.16 10.83
C SER A 135 7.35 6.11 11.84
N LEU A 136 6.98 4.92 12.32
CA LEU A 136 5.99 4.74 13.37
C LEU A 136 6.39 5.43 14.67
N SER A 137 7.65 5.30 15.09
CA SER A 137 8.16 5.97 16.29
C SER A 137 8.09 7.50 16.17
N VAL A 138 8.43 8.05 15.00
CA VAL A 138 8.30 9.48 14.69
C VAL A 138 6.83 9.91 14.75
N PHE A 139 5.91 9.13 14.16
CA PHE A 139 4.49 9.41 14.21
C PHE A 139 3.92 9.44 15.64
N ILE A 140 4.30 8.46 16.47
CA ILE A 140 3.87 8.40 17.88
C ILE A 140 4.38 9.63 18.64
N LYS A 141 5.65 10.00 18.48
CA LYS A 141 6.23 11.20 19.12
C LYS A 141 5.55 12.50 18.68
N LEU A 142 5.16 12.60 17.41
CA LEU A 142 4.39 13.76 16.91
C LEU A 142 3.00 13.82 17.54
N HIS A 143 2.35 12.66 17.68
CA HIS A 143 1.03 12.56 18.28
C HIS A 143 1.04 12.90 19.77
N ASP A 144 2.07 12.48 20.50
CA ASP A 144 2.18 12.69 21.94
C ASP A 144 2.79 14.07 22.29
N GLY A 145 3.25 14.83 21.28
CA GLY A 145 3.83 16.16 21.46
C GLY A 145 5.31 16.17 21.88
N ASP A 146 5.91 14.99 22.05
CA ASP A 146 7.28 14.81 22.55
C ASP A 146 8.40 15.17 21.55
N MET A 147 8.05 15.58 20.33
CA MET A 147 9.03 15.85 19.27
C MET A 147 9.70 17.23 19.37
N PHE A 148 9.03 18.19 20.00
CA PHE A 148 9.53 19.56 20.17
C PHE A 148 9.32 20.08 21.60
N PRO A 149 9.90 19.41 22.62
CA PRO A 149 9.75 19.83 24.01
C PRO A 149 10.39 21.21 24.28
N ASP A 150 11.36 21.63 23.46
CA ASP A 150 12.15 22.85 23.66
C ASP A 150 11.63 24.09 22.88
N LEU A 151 10.41 24.03 22.32
CA LEU A 151 9.81 25.09 21.49
C LEU A 151 8.56 25.73 22.14
N LEU A 152 8.35 25.47 23.43
CA LEU A 152 7.31 26.00 24.33
C LEU A 152 7.97 26.53 25.61
#